data_AF-A0A7L3BMP0-F1
#
_entry.id   AF-A0A7L3BMP0-F1
#
_cell.length_a   1.000
_cell.length_b   1.000
_cell.length_c   1.000
_cell.angle_alpha   90.00
_cell.angle_beta   90.00
_cell.angle_gamma   90.00
#
_symmetry.space_group_name_H-M   'P 1'
#
loop_
_entity.id
_entity.type
_entity.pdbx_description
1 polymer ?
#
loop_
_entity_poly.entity_id
_entity_poly.type
_entity_poly.pdbx_seq_one_letter_code
_entity_poly.pdbx_strand_id
1 'polypeptide(L)'
;EKLHISEPSNAYDFGQIINAVNINKDKAACADLLTITDPKKLPMLLSNKLEGEILLIFIQSLEYYILGKDPGLVYQHLFYLSKAERFKVVLALLSKNEKEQVQQVFDLLSENQNHQYSLEDLESLKKVYEL
;
A
#
# COMPACT_ATOMS: atom_id res chain seq x y z
N GLU A 1 -4.60 10.41 20.07
CA GLU A 1 -4.91 11.57 19.20
C GLU A 1 -4.99 11.09 17.76
N LYS A 2 -5.86 11.68 16.93
CA LYS A 2 -5.89 11.40 15.49
C LYS A 2 -4.68 12.09 14.86
N LEU A 3 -3.86 11.35 14.11
CA LEU A 3 -2.73 11.97 13.40
C LEU A 3 -3.26 12.90 12.32
N HIS A 4 -2.78 14.14 12.29
CA HIS A 4 -3.08 15.07 11.20
C HIS A 4 -2.11 14.81 10.06
N ILE A 5 -2.64 14.46 8.89
CA ILE A 5 -1.86 14.07 7.73
C ILE A 5 -1.81 15.23 6.74
N SER A 6 -0.60 15.51 6.25
CA SER A 6 -0.32 16.54 5.25
C SER A 6 0.50 15.93 4.12
N GLU A 7 0.42 16.51 2.91
CA GLU A 7 1.17 15.99 1.76
C GLU A 7 2.68 16.06 2.03
N PRO A 8 3.41 14.93 1.95
CA PRO A 8 4.84 14.92 2.18
C PRO A 8 5.59 15.53 1.00
N SER A 9 6.50 16.45 1.28
CA SER A 9 7.28 17.14 0.24
C SER A 9 8.48 16.32 -0.25
N ASN A 10 8.96 15.38 0.55
CA ASN A 10 10.12 14.54 0.26
C ASN A 10 10.07 13.22 1.06
N ALA A 11 11.05 12.33 0.82
CA ALA A 11 11.14 11.02 1.47
C ALA A 11 11.37 11.09 2.98
N TYR A 12 12.04 12.12 3.49
CA TYR A 12 12.22 12.31 4.92
C TYR A 12 10.89 12.62 5.61
N ASP A 13 10.10 13.56 5.07
CA ASP A 13 8.79 13.92 5.60
C ASP A 13 7.83 12.73 5.55
N PHE A 14 7.81 12.00 4.43
CA PHE A 14 7.03 10.77 4.30
C PHE A 14 7.42 9.74 5.37
N GLY A 15 8.72 9.53 5.55
CA GLY A 15 9.29 8.64 6.56
C GLY A 15 8.85 8.97 7.99
N GLN A 16 8.80 10.26 8.34
CA GLN A 16 8.37 10.72 9.66
C GLN A 16 6.88 10.44 9.88
N ILE A 17 6.04 10.76 8.89
CA ILE A 17 4.60 10.54 8.97
C ILE A 17 4.30 9.03 9.05
N ILE A 18 4.88 8.21 8.17
CA ILE A 18 4.59 6.77 8.15
C ILE A 18 5.08 6.08 9.41
N ASN A 19 6.20 6.53 9.99
CA ASN A 19 6.66 6.00 11.26
C ASN A 19 5.68 6.34 12.39
N ALA A 20 5.20 7.58 12.46
CA ALA A 20 4.18 7.96 13.45
C ALA A 20 2.88 7.14 13.27
N VAL A 21 2.44 6.95 12.03
CA VAL A 21 1.28 6.12 11.67
C VAL A 21 1.48 4.68 12.12
N ASN A 22 2.66 4.09 11.87
CA ASN A 22 2.97 2.72 12.26
C ASN A 22 3.04 2.56 13.79
N ILE A 23 3.63 3.52 14.51
CA ILE A 23 3.68 3.51 15.98
C ILE A 23 2.27 3.52 16.59
N ASN A 24 1.37 4.34 16.04
CA ASN A 24 -0.01 4.45 16.51
C ASN A 24 -0.94 3.38 15.91
N LYS A 25 -0.45 2.58 14.96
CA LYS A 25 -1.22 1.63 14.14
C LYS A 25 -2.49 2.29 13.56
N ASP A 26 -2.40 3.57 13.18
CA ASP A 26 -3.53 4.39 12.73
C ASP A 26 -3.78 4.18 11.22
N LYS A 27 -4.58 3.16 10.91
CA LYS A 27 -4.95 2.80 9.53
C LYS A 27 -5.74 3.90 8.81
N ALA A 28 -6.53 4.69 9.56
CA ALA A 28 -7.30 5.78 8.96
C ALA A 28 -6.36 6.91 8.51
N ALA A 29 -5.42 7.30 9.35
CA ALA A 29 -4.38 8.26 8.99
C ALA A 29 -3.48 7.74 7.85
N CYS A 30 -3.18 6.44 7.84
CA CYS A 30 -2.47 5.82 6.74
C CYS A 30 -3.25 5.91 5.41
N ALA A 31 -4.57 5.70 5.44
CA ALA A 31 -5.41 5.85 4.26
C ALA A 31 -5.48 7.30 3.78
N ASP A 32 -5.58 8.27 4.70
CA ASP A 32 -5.50 9.70 4.38
C ASP A 32 -4.17 10.02 3.69
N LEU A 33 -3.05 9.48 4.19
CA LEU A 33 -1.71 9.65 3.58
C LEU A 33 -1.64 9.07 2.17
N LEU A 34 -2.12 7.84 1.97
CA LEU A 34 -2.13 7.19 0.66
C LEU A 34 -3.02 7.96 -0.32
N THR A 35 -4.19 8.44 0.13
CA THR A 35 -5.13 9.19 -0.71
C THR A 35 -4.54 10.49 -1.27
N ILE A 36 -3.74 11.21 -0.47
CA ILE A 36 -3.10 12.47 -0.91
C ILE A 36 -1.75 12.24 -1.61
N THR A 37 -1.20 11.02 -1.56
CA THR A 37 0.09 10.71 -2.17
C THR A 37 -0.10 10.17 -3.57
N ASP A 38 0.45 10.85 -4.58
CA ASP A 38 0.51 10.28 -5.94
C ASP A 38 1.21 8.90 -5.89
N PRO A 39 0.54 7.80 -6.28
CA PRO A 39 1.09 6.45 -6.25
C PRO A 39 2.47 6.35 -6.93
N LYS A 40 2.71 7.14 -7.99
CA LYS A 40 3.99 7.16 -8.72
C LYS A 40 5.17 7.64 -7.89
N LYS A 41 4.92 8.52 -6.92
CA LYS A 41 5.95 9.05 -6.01
C LYS A 41 6.25 8.09 -4.87
N LEU A 42 5.34 7.15 -4.57
CA LEU A 42 5.46 6.24 -3.43
C LEU A 42 6.80 5.49 -3.37
N PRO A 43 7.36 4.92 -4.46
CA PRO A 43 8.66 4.25 -4.42
C PRO A 43 9.79 5.18 -3.98
N MET A 44 9.79 6.42 -4.49
CA MET A 44 10.80 7.42 -4.14
C MET A 44 10.64 7.91 -2.70
N LEU A 45 9.40 8.12 -2.25
CA LEU A 45 9.10 8.57 -0.89
C LEU A 45 9.42 7.50 0.16
N LEU A 46 9.22 6.23 -0.17
CA LEU A 46 9.63 5.11 0.68
C LEU A 46 11.16 4.97 0.74
N SER A 47 11.88 5.20 -0.36
CA SER A 47 13.33 5.00 -0.42
C SER A 47 13.69 3.61 0.17
N ASN A 48 14.51 3.56 1.24
CA ASN A 48 14.88 2.35 1.97
C ASN A 48 14.03 2.07 3.23
N LYS A 49 12.95 2.82 3.45
CA LYS A 49 12.10 2.75 4.66
C LYS A 49 11.00 1.71 4.61
N LEU A 50 10.78 1.03 3.48
CA LEU A 50 9.77 -0.02 3.41
C LEU A 50 10.19 -1.22 4.29
N GLU A 51 9.33 -1.54 5.25
CA GLU A 51 9.46 -2.65 6.20
C GLU A 51 8.16 -3.47 6.24
N GLY A 52 8.18 -4.68 6.80
CA GLY A 52 7.02 -5.57 6.84
C GLY A 52 5.79 -4.93 7.46
N GLU A 53 5.95 -4.27 8.60
CA GLU A 53 4.83 -3.57 9.25
C GLU A 53 4.28 -2.40 8.42
N ILE A 54 5.14 -1.68 7.69
CA ILE A 54 4.74 -0.58 6.81
C ILE A 54 3.98 -1.11 5.60
N LEU A 55 4.45 -2.22 5.01
CA LEU A 55 3.72 -2.89 3.95
C LEU A 55 2.33 -3.31 4.44
N LEU A 56 2.24 -3.95 5.61
CA LEU A 56 0.98 -4.43 6.14
C LEU A 56 -0.01 -3.31 6.47
N ILE A 57 0.46 -2.21 7.09
CA ILE A 57 -0.45 -1.09 7.36
C ILE A 57 -0.95 -0.46 6.07
N PHE A 58 -0.15 -0.43 4.98
CA PHE A 58 -0.66 -0.02 3.66
C PHE A 58 -1.74 -0.96 3.16
N ILE A 59 -1.49 -2.27 3.14
CA ILE A 59 -2.46 -3.27 2.67
C ILE A 59 -3.79 -3.12 3.41
N GLN A 60 -3.76 -3.09 4.74
CA GLN A 60 -4.96 -2.98 5.57
C GLN A 60 -5.70 -1.65 5.40
N SER A 61 -4.96 -0.56 5.17
CA SER A 61 -5.55 0.77 5.00
C SER A 61 -6.21 0.90 3.63
N LEU A 62 -5.58 0.34 2.60
CA LEU A 62 -6.13 0.26 1.25
C LEU A 62 -7.41 -0.57 1.23
N GLU A 63 -7.37 -1.76 1.84
CA GLU A 63 -8.52 -2.67 1.95
C GLU A 63 -9.73 -2.00 2.61
N TYR A 64 -9.54 -1.44 3.81
CA TYR A 64 -10.65 -1.03 4.65
C TYR A 64 -11.20 0.36 4.31
N TYR A 65 -10.34 1.31 3.90
CA TYR A 65 -10.73 2.72 3.76
C TYR A 65 -10.84 3.21 2.32
N ILE A 66 -10.14 2.57 1.37
CA ILE A 66 -9.99 3.06 -0.01
C ILE A 66 -10.68 2.15 -1.01
N LEU A 67 -10.58 0.82 -0.88
CA LEU A 67 -11.07 -0.15 -1.87
C LEU A 67 -12.55 0.07 -2.23
N GLY A 68 -13.42 0.26 -1.24
CA GLY A 68 -14.85 0.49 -1.49
C GLY A 68 -15.19 1.85 -2.13
N LYS A 69 -14.22 2.77 -2.25
CA LYS A 69 -14.41 4.12 -2.81
C LYS A 69 -13.70 4.28 -4.15
N ASP A 70 -12.45 3.84 -4.22
CA ASP A 70 -11.61 3.92 -5.41
C ASP A 70 -10.71 2.67 -5.53
N PRO A 71 -11.21 1.57 -6.10
CA PRO A 71 -10.42 0.38 -6.38
C PRO A 71 -9.21 0.65 -7.29
N GLY A 72 -9.27 1.71 -8.11
CA GLY A 72 -8.23 2.04 -9.09
C GLY A 72 -7.02 2.65 -8.41
N LEU A 73 -7.28 3.54 -7.45
CA LEU A 73 -6.25 4.06 -6.57
C LEU A 73 -5.57 2.93 -5.76
N VAL A 74 -6.36 1.96 -5.28
CA VAL A 74 -5.80 0.78 -4.60
C VAL A 74 -4.86 0.00 -5.51
N TYR A 75 -5.32 -0.34 -6.72
CA TYR A 75 -4.49 -1.02 -7.70
C TYR A 75 -3.20 -0.23 -8.01
N GLN A 76 -3.30 1.08 -8.21
CA GLN A 76 -2.13 1.92 -8.48
C GLN A 76 -1.13 1.90 -7.32
N HIS A 77 -1.59 2.00 -6.07
CA HIS A 77 -0.70 1.88 -4.92
C HIS A 77 -0.02 0.53 -4.86
N LEU A 78 -0.75 -0.58 -5.04
CA LEU A 78 -0.14 -1.92 -5.07
C LEU A 78 0.89 -2.06 -6.21
N PHE A 79 0.57 -1.52 -7.39
CA PHE A 79 1.45 -1.55 -8.54
C PHE A 79 2.74 -0.77 -8.30
N TYR A 80 2.65 0.48 -7.80
CA TYR A 80 3.84 1.27 -7.53
C TYR A 80 4.60 0.79 -6.29
N LEU A 81 3.93 0.30 -5.26
CA LEU A 81 4.58 -0.31 -4.10
C LEU A 81 5.49 -1.48 -4.50
N SER A 82 5.10 -2.26 -5.51
CA SER A 82 5.93 -3.34 -6.05
C SER A 82 7.25 -2.87 -6.69
N LYS A 83 7.37 -1.57 -6.98
CA LYS A 83 8.56 -0.92 -7.55
C LYS A 83 9.47 -0.30 -6.50
N ALA A 84 9.10 -0.34 -5.21
CA ALA A 84 9.96 0.16 -4.14
C ALA A 84 11.22 -0.70 -4.00
N GLU A 85 12.35 -0.08 -3.66
CA GLU A 85 13.67 -0.74 -3.62
C GLU A 85 13.69 -2.00 -2.75
N ARG A 86 13.07 -1.93 -1.56
CA ARG A 86 13.03 -3.04 -0.59
C ARG A 86 11.86 -4.00 -0.77
N PHE A 87 11.00 -3.80 -1.78
CA PHE A 87 9.74 -4.54 -1.91
C PHE A 87 9.94 -6.07 -1.88
N LYS A 88 10.81 -6.61 -2.74
CA LYS A 88 11.06 -8.06 -2.83
C LYS A 88 11.57 -8.64 -1.51
N VAL A 89 12.46 -7.93 -0.83
CA VAL A 89 13.02 -8.37 0.46
C VAL A 89 11.92 -8.40 1.51
N VAL A 90 11.10 -7.35 1.58
CA VAL A 90 10.01 -7.26 2.56
C VAL A 90 8.96 -8.33 2.30
N LEU A 91 8.59 -8.55 1.04
CA LEU A 91 7.63 -9.56 0.62
C LEU A 91 8.08 -10.99 1.01
N ALA A 92 9.37 -11.31 0.79
CA ALA A 92 9.93 -12.61 1.13
C ALA A 92 9.97 -12.88 2.64
N LEU A 93 9.94 -11.83 3.47
CA LEU A 93 9.96 -11.93 4.93
C LEU A 93 8.56 -12.00 5.54
N LEU A 94 7.50 -11.81 4.76
CA LEU A 94 6.14 -11.94 5.25
C LEU A 94 5.84 -13.38 5.67
N SER A 95 5.21 -13.53 6.82
CA SER A 95 4.63 -14.78 7.28
C SER A 95 3.44 -15.19 6.40
N LYS A 96 3.02 -16.45 6.53
CA LYS A 96 1.87 -16.98 5.80
C LYS A 96 0.59 -16.15 6.03
N ASN A 97 0.28 -15.83 7.29
CA ASN A 97 -0.89 -15.02 7.64
C ASN A 97 -0.84 -13.61 7.06
N GLU A 98 0.35 -13.02 6.95
CA GLU A 98 0.53 -11.69 6.36
C GLU A 98 0.34 -11.75 4.84
N LYS A 99 0.88 -12.78 4.16
CA LYS A 99 0.62 -13.03 2.74
C LYS A 99 -0.87 -13.26 2.45
N GLU A 100 -1.59 -13.96 3.33
CA GLU A 100 -3.05 -14.14 3.23
C GLU A 100 -3.81 -12.79 3.28
N GLN A 101 -3.38 -11.83 4.10
CA GLN A 101 -3.97 -10.48 4.11
C GLN A 101 -3.72 -9.74 2.79
N VAL A 102 -2.52 -9.88 2.23
CA VAL A 102 -2.23 -9.29 0.90
C VAL A 102 -3.13 -9.91 -0.17
N GLN A 103 -3.28 -11.25 -0.16
CA GLN A 103 -4.16 -11.97 -1.08
C GLN A 103 -5.61 -11.47 -1.02
N GLN A 104 -6.13 -11.23 0.18
CA GLN A 104 -7.52 -10.78 0.36
C GLN A 104 -7.80 -9.47 -0.39
N VAL A 105 -6.86 -8.51 -0.38
CA VAL A 105 -7.01 -7.25 -1.13
C VAL A 105 -7.08 -7.52 -2.64
N PHE A 106 -6.26 -8.44 -3.13
CA PHE A 106 -6.25 -8.83 -4.54
C PHE A 106 -7.53 -9.55 -4.98
N ASP A 107 -8.11 -10.38 -4.12
CA ASP A 107 -9.38 -11.04 -4.38
C ASP A 107 -10.53 -10.02 -4.41
N LEU A 108 -10.56 -9.10 -3.44
CA LEU A 108 -11.54 -8.01 -3.40
C LEU A 108 -11.41 -7.07 -4.62
N LEU A 109 -10.21 -6.79 -5.11
CA LEU A 109 -10.00 -6.01 -6.34
C LEU A 109 -10.51 -6.74 -7.59
N SER A 110 -10.46 -8.07 -7.61
CA SER A 110 -11.00 -8.89 -8.70
C SER A 110 -12.53 -8.81 -8.75
N GLU A 111 -13.17 -8.72 -7.57
CA GLU A 111 -14.62 -8.54 -7.43
C GLU A 111 -15.06 -7.10 -7.73
N ASN A 112 -14.25 -6.11 -7.34
CA ASN A 112 -14.53 -4.67 -7.48
C ASN A 112 -13.89 -4.08 -8.76
N GLN A 113 -14.16 -4.71 -9.91
CA GLN A 113 -13.59 -4.28 -11.19
C GLN A 113 -13.92 -2.82 -11.51
N ASN A 114 -12.95 -2.14 -12.09
CA ASN A 114 -13.13 -0.81 -12.65
C ASN A 114 -12.41 -0.68 -13.99
N HIS A 115 -12.47 0.50 -14.60
CA HIS A 115 -11.86 0.76 -15.91
C HIS A 115 -10.36 1.11 -15.84
N GLN A 116 -9.75 1.15 -14.64
CA GLN A 116 -8.36 1.61 -14.47
C GLN A 116 -7.33 0.47 -14.60
N TYR A 117 -7.75 -0.78 -14.50
CA TYR A 117 -6.91 -1.97 -14.71
C TYR A 117 -7.73 -3.12 -15.28
N SER A 118 -7.09 -4.02 -16.02
CA SER A 118 -7.71 -5.26 -16.48
C SER A 118 -7.49 -6.41 -15.48
N LEU A 119 -8.25 -7.49 -15.61
CA LEU A 119 -7.98 -8.73 -14.87
C LEU A 119 -6.59 -9.31 -15.17
N GLU A 120 -6.10 -9.14 -16.40
CA GLU A 120 -4.76 -9.59 -16.79
C GLU A 120 -3.67 -8.78 -16.07
N ASP A 121 -3.87 -7.47 -15.94
CA ASP A 121 -2.98 -6.59 -15.17
C ASP A 121 -2.95 -7.00 -13.70
N LEU A 122 -4.14 -7.28 -13.12
CA LEU A 122 -4.27 -7.72 -11.74
C LEU A 122 -3.56 -9.05 -11.49
N GLU A 123 -3.77 -10.05 -12.36
CA GLU A 123 -3.11 -11.36 -12.28
C GLU A 123 -1.59 -11.25 -12.49
N SER A 124 -1.14 -10.35 -13.37
CA SER A 124 0.28 -10.05 -13.53
C SER A 124 0.87 -9.45 -12.26
N LEU A 125 0.13 -8.56 -11.59
CA LEU A 125 0.55 -7.96 -10.33
C LEU A 125 0.56 -8.98 -9.18
N LYS A 126 -0.45 -9.87 -9.07
CA LYS A 126 -0.46 -10.95 -8.06
C LYS A 126 0.82 -11.78 -8.11
N LYS A 127 1.28 -12.15 -9.31
CA LYS A 127 2.55 -12.89 -9.49
C LYS A 127 3.76 -12.13 -8.95
N VAL A 128 3.79 -10.80 -9.07
CA VAL A 128 4.86 -9.97 -8.49
C VAL A 128 4.84 -10.00 -6.96
N TYR A 129 3.66 -10.15 -6.37
CA TYR A 129 3.47 -10.35 -4.94
C TYR A 129 3.67 -11.81 -4.48
N GLU A 130 4.10 -12.72 -5.37
CA GLU A 130 4.29 -14.14 -5.08
C GLU A 130 3.05 -14.81 -4.48
N LEU A 131 1.89 -14.43 -5.02
CA LEU A 131 0.56 -14.87 -4.67
C LEU A 131 -0.03 -15.82 -5.74
#